data_AF-A0A4Q4DGH6-F1
#
_entry.id   AF-A0A4Q4DGH6-F1
#
_cell.length_a   1.000
_cell.length_b   1.000
_cell.length_c   1.000
_cell.angle_alpha   90.00
_cell.angle_beta   90.00
_cell.angle_gamma   90.00
#
_symmetry.space_group_name_H-M   'P 1'
#
loop_
_entity.id
_entity.type
_entity.pdbx_description
1 polymer ?
#
loop_
_entity_poly.entity_id
_entity_poly.type
_entity_poly.pdbx_seq_one_letter_code
_entity_poly.pdbx_strand_id
1 'polypeptide(L)'
;MLEVDDPQRLSAAALDRIGADESMPDDERAHARSAVREDEAEALAYLVEPFDLVKEVPGIELAQASWTSELIDYDPDAVEWALDEDDEDDGEEAGVEGEVGAGRM
;
A
#
# COMPACT_ATOMS: atom_id res chain seq x y z
N MET A 1 -24.63 -5.43 9.37
CA MET A 1 -23.29 -4.91 9.64
C MET A 1 -22.37 -6.11 9.69
N LEU A 2 -21.23 -6.05 9.01
CA LEU A 2 -20.20 -7.08 9.11
C LEU A 2 -19.33 -6.73 10.33
N GLU A 3 -19.07 -7.70 11.19
CA GLU A 3 -18.27 -7.56 12.41
C GLU A 3 -17.21 -8.67 12.41
N VAL A 4 -16.00 -8.34 12.84
CA VAL A 4 -14.90 -9.31 13.00
C VAL A 4 -14.89 -9.75 14.46
N ASP A 5 -15.30 -10.99 14.71
CA ASP A 5 -15.46 -11.53 16.08
C ASP A 5 -14.11 -11.72 16.82
N ASP A 6 -13.01 -11.90 16.07
CA ASP A 6 -11.68 -12.14 16.63
C ASP A 6 -10.60 -11.48 15.74
N PRO A 7 -10.34 -10.18 15.95
CA PRO A 7 -9.42 -9.41 15.13
C PRO A 7 -7.96 -9.90 15.26
N GLN A 8 -7.55 -10.35 16.44
CA GLN A 8 -6.18 -10.86 16.66
C GLN A 8 -5.95 -12.17 15.90
N ARG A 9 -6.95 -13.05 15.88
CA ARG A 9 -6.87 -14.29 15.10
C ARG A 9 -6.84 -14.02 13.61
N LEU A 10 -7.53 -12.98 13.14
CA LEU A 10 -7.50 -12.56 11.75
C LEU A 10 -6.10 -12.08 11.34
N SER A 11 -5.51 -11.14 12.09
CA SER A 11 -4.14 -10.68 11.84
C SER A 11 -3.10 -11.80 11.93
N ALA A 12 -3.25 -12.73 12.88
CA ALA A 12 -2.36 -13.89 12.99
C ALA A 12 -2.43 -14.79 11.75
N ALA A 13 -3.63 -15.07 11.23
CA ALA A 13 -3.80 -15.85 10.02
C ALA A 13 -3.18 -15.16 8.79
N ALA A 14 -3.31 -13.84 8.68
CA ALA A 14 -2.66 -13.06 7.63
C ALA A 14 -1.14 -13.14 7.74
N LEU A 15 -0.57 -12.95 8.94
CA LEU A 15 0.88 -13.07 9.19
C LEU A 15 1.43 -14.46 8.83
N ASP A 16 0.70 -15.52 9.15
CA ASP A 16 1.07 -16.90 8.79
C ASP A 16 1.11 -17.06 7.25
N ARG A 17 0.11 -16.54 6.53
CA ARG A 17 0.07 -16.61 5.06
C ARG A 17 1.18 -15.78 4.42
N ILE A 18 1.45 -14.57 4.93
CA ILE A 18 2.58 -13.72 4.49
C ILE A 18 3.92 -14.45 4.72
N GLY A 19 4.07 -15.11 5.86
CA GLY A 19 5.28 -15.88 6.19
C GLY A 19 5.50 -17.09 5.29
N ALA A 20 4.43 -17.70 4.79
CA ALA A 20 4.47 -18.85 3.91
C ALA A 20 4.64 -18.49 2.41
N ASP A 21 4.53 -17.21 2.05
CA ASP A 21 4.72 -16.77 0.66
C ASP A 21 6.21 -16.64 0.32
N GLU A 22 6.74 -17.68 -0.33
CA GLU A 22 8.12 -17.74 -0.81
C GLU A 22 8.35 -16.90 -2.08
N SER A 23 7.29 -16.48 -2.76
CA SER A 23 7.37 -15.65 -3.98
C SER A 23 7.45 -14.16 -3.68
N MET A 24 7.06 -13.76 -2.47
CA MET A 24 7.06 -12.37 -2.01
C MET A 24 8.50 -11.89 -1.70
N PRO A 25 8.95 -10.76 -2.29
CA PRO A 25 10.20 -10.09 -1.90
C PRO A 25 10.22 -9.69 -0.42
N ASP A 26 11.41 -9.57 0.17
CA ASP A 26 11.56 -9.31 1.61
C ASP A 26 10.98 -7.95 2.03
N ASP A 27 11.19 -6.90 1.22
CA ASP A 27 10.69 -5.55 1.50
C ASP A 27 9.15 -5.50 1.43
N GLU A 28 8.57 -6.12 0.40
CA GLU A 28 7.11 -6.28 0.27
C GLU A 28 6.54 -7.07 1.45
N ARG A 29 7.23 -8.14 1.89
CA ARG A 29 6.84 -8.93 3.05
C ARG A 29 6.87 -8.11 4.34
N ALA A 30 7.87 -7.25 4.52
CA ALA A 30 7.95 -6.38 5.68
C ALA A 30 6.78 -5.38 5.71
N HIS A 31 6.48 -4.75 4.57
CA HIS A 31 5.36 -3.84 4.42
C HIS A 31 4.01 -4.52 4.70
N ALA A 32 3.75 -5.68 4.07
CA ALA A 32 2.53 -6.45 4.30
C ALA A 32 2.36 -6.84 5.78
N ARG A 33 3.45 -7.20 6.46
CA ARG A 33 3.43 -7.50 7.90
C ARG A 33 3.14 -6.30 8.78
N SER A 34 3.49 -5.08 8.36
CA SER A 34 3.15 -3.86 9.09
C SER A 34 1.67 -3.58 8.94
N ALA A 35 1.17 -3.51 7.70
CA ALA A 35 -0.22 -3.22 7.39
C ALA A 35 -1.21 -4.12 8.13
N VAL A 36 -1.03 -5.44 8.11
CA VAL A 36 -1.95 -6.38 8.77
C VAL A 36 -1.89 -6.37 10.31
N ARG A 37 -0.86 -5.74 10.89
CA ARG A 37 -0.76 -5.51 12.34
C ARG A 37 -1.39 -4.18 12.75
N GLU A 38 -1.44 -3.22 11.84
CA GLU A 38 -1.98 -1.89 12.06
C GLU A 38 -3.50 -1.85 11.91
N ASP A 39 -4.05 -2.59 10.93
CA ASP A 39 -5.49 -2.61 10.65
C ASP A 39 -6.02 -4.03 10.32
N GLU A 40 -7.14 -4.40 10.94
CA GLU A 40 -7.84 -5.64 10.64
C GLU A 40 -8.42 -5.70 9.21
N ALA A 41 -8.78 -4.54 8.64
CA ALA A 41 -9.22 -4.44 7.26
C ALA A 41 -8.11 -4.88 6.29
N GLU A 42 -6.85 -4.54 6.60
CA GLU A 42 -5.68 -4.97 5.81
C GLU A 42 -5.47 -6.49 5.94
N ALA A 43 -5.61 -7.03 7.17
CA ALA A 43 -5.55 -8.48 7.37
C ALA A 43 -6.65 -9.21 6.57
N LEU A 44 -7.87 -8.66 6.52
CA LEU A 44 -8.96 -9.20 5.72
C LEU A 44 -8.65 -9.11 4.23
N ALA A 45 -8.18 -7.96 3.74
CA ALA A 45 -7.85 -7.73 2.34
C ALA A 45 -6.76 -8.71 1.86
N TYR A 46 -5.74 -8.96 2.69
CA TYR A 46 -4.67 -9.91 2.39
C TYR A 46 -5.16 -11.37 2.26
N LEU A 47 -6.17 -11.76 3.03
CA LEU A 47 -6.68 -13.13 3.06
C LEU A 47 -7.72 -13.42 1.98
N VAL A 48 -8.32 -12.39 1.39
CA VAL A 48 -9.35 -12.53 0.37
C VAL A 48 -8.69 -12.71 -0.99
N GLU A 49 -9.02 -13.81 -1.67
CA GLU A 49 -8.70 -14.02 -3.08
C GLU A 49 -9.91 -13.58 -3.94
N PRO A 50 -9.96 -12.31 -4.42
CA PRO A 50 -11.19 -11.73 -4.96
C PRO A 50 -11.67 -12.45 -6.23
N PHE A 51 -10.74 -12.93 -7.07
CA PHE A 51 -11.07 -13.70 -8.27
C PHE A 51 -11.73 -15.04 -7.93
N ASP A 52 -11.20 -15.72 -6.92
CA ASP A 52 -11.75 -16.98 -6.44
C ASP A 52 -13.14 -16.82 -5.82
N LEU A 53 -13.41 -15.66 -5.22
CA LEU A 53 -14.71 -15.34 -4.67
C LEU A 53 -15.78 -15.14 -5.76
N VAL A 54 -15.44 -14.44 -6.86
CA VAL A 54 -16.42 -14.06 -7.87
C VAL A 54 -16.59 -15.08 -8.99
N LYS A 55 -15.60 -15.96 -9.23
CA LYS A 55 -15.65 -16.95 -10.32
C LYS A 55 -16.79 -17.96 -10.22
N GLU A 56 -17.31 -18.18 -9.01
CA GLU A 56 -18.39 -19.16 -8.76
C GLU A 56 -19.79 -18.57 -8.99
N VAL A 57 -19.89 -17.26 -9.21
CA VAL A 57 -21.17 -16.56 -9.40
C VAL A 57 -21.74 -16.88 -10.79
N PRO A 58 -22.96 -17.43 -10.90
CA PRO A 58 -23.55 -17.78 -12.19
C PRO A 58 -23.70 -16.58 -13.12
N GLY A 59 -23.19 -16.72 -14.35
CA GLY A 59 -23.31 -15.70 -15.40
C GLY A 59 -22.29 -14.55 -15.32
N ILE A 60 -21.29 -14.64 -14.44
CA ILE A 60 -20.17 -13.69 -14.42
C ILE A 60 -19.14 -14.05 -15.50
N GLU A 61 -18.70 -13.04 -16.24
CA GLU A 61 -17.54 -13.10 -17.13
C GLU A 61 -16.54 -12.03 -16.67
N LEU A 62 -15.31 -12.43 -16.34
CA LEU A 62 -14.27 -11.49 -15.95
C LEU A 62 -13.60 -10.91 -17.20
N ALA A 63 -13.65 -9.60 -17.33
CA ALA A 63 -12.97 -8.85 -18.39
C ALA A 63 -11.88 -7.97 -17.78
N GLN A 64 -10.73 -7.90 -18.43
CA GLN A 64 -9.66 -6.98 -18.03
C GLN A 64 -10.08 -5.55 -18.41
N ALA A 65 -10.15 -4.67 -17.42
CA ALA A 65 -10.31 -3.24 -17.65
C ALA A 65 -8.92 -2.61 -17.70
N SER A 66 -8.55 -2.02 -18.84
CA SER A 66 -7.36 -1.17 -18.92
C SER A 66 -7.75 0.26 -18.57
N TRP A 67 -6.96 0.88 -17.70
CA TRP A 67 -7.02 2.30 -17.42
C TRP A 67 -5.75 2.91 -17.97
N THR A 68 -5.89 3.98 -18.74
CA THR A 68 -4.76 4.77 -19.23
C THR A 68 -4.80 6.10 -18.51
N SER A 69 -3.74 6.44 -17.80
CA SER A 69 -3.54 7.79 -17.30
C SER A 69 -2.88 8.65 -18.37
N GLU A 70 -3.20 9.94 -18.37
CA GLU A 70 -2.46 10.92 -19.16
C GLU A 70 -1.18 11.29 -18.39
N LEU A 71 -0.03 11.28 -19.06
CA LEU A 71 1.20 11.82 -18.48
C LEU A 71 1.16 13.34 -18.60
N ILE A 72 1.13 14.03 -17.47
CA ILE A 72 1.18 15.49 -17.39
C ILE A 72 2.50 15.94 -16.77
N ASP A 73 2.97 17.14 -17.11
CA ASP A 73 4.09 17.77 -16.40
C ASP A 73 3.67 18.09 -14.96
N TYR A 74 4.61 17.97 -14.02
CA TYR A 74 4.38 18.37 -12.63
C TYR A 74 4.13 19.89 -12.57
N ASP A 75 2.99 20.27 -11.97
CA ASP A 75 2.61 21.66 -11.73
C ASP A 75 2.75 21.95 -10.22
N PRO A 76 3.77 22.71 -9.79
CA PRO A 76 3.99 23.03 -8.37
C PRO A 76 2.92 23.97 -7.80
N ASP A 77 2.11 24.60 -8.65
CA ASP A 77 0.97 25.43 -8.25
C ASP A 77 -0.35 24.62 -8.24
N ALA A 78 -0.31 23.33 -8.63
CA ALA A 78 -1.47 22.45 -8.53
C ALA A 78 -1.86 22.26 -7.07
N VAL A 79 -3.16 22.02 -6.84
CA VAL A 79 -3.64 21.62 -5.53
C VAL A 79 -3.01 20.28 -5.21
N GLU A 80 -1.98 20.31 -4.35
CA GLU A 80 -1.43 19.11 -3.76
C GLU A 80 -2.60 18.30 -3.18
N TRP A 81 -2.64 17.02 -3.50
CA TRP A 81 -3.57 16.12 -2.85
C TRP A 81 -3.18 16.17 -1.38
N ALA A 82 -4.04 16.75 -0.54
CA ALA A 82 -3.82 16.78 0.90
C ALA A 82 -3.90 15.33 1.40
N LEU A 83 -2.78 14.61 1.29
CA LEU A 83 -2.49 13.45 2.10
C LEU A 83 -2.51 14.00 3.52
N ASP A 84 -3.44 13.52 4.34
CA ASP A 84 -3.51 13.93 5.73
C ASP A 84 -2.14 13.66 6.36
N GLU A 85 -1.67 14.55 7.24
CA GLU A 85 -0.30 14.54 7.81
C GLU A 85 0.06 13.27 8.62
N ASP A 86 -0.85 12.29 8.71
CA ASP A 86 -0.68 11.02 9.40
C ASP A 86 -0.01 9.92 8.53
N ASP A 87 0.18 10.14 7.22
CA ASP A 87 0.87 9.19 6.30
C ASP A 87 2.37 9.52 6.10
N GLU A 88 2.93 10.46 6.86
CA GLU A 88 4.37 10.79 6.83
C GLU A 88 5.15 10.03 7.93
N ASP A 89 5.56 8.79 7.68
CA ASP A 89 6.74 8.22 8.37
C ASP A 89 7.48 7.18 7.51
N ASP A 90 8.70 7.52 7.09
CA ASP A 90 9.96 6.92 7.61
C ASP A 90 11.05 6.94 6.52
N GLY A 91 11.93 7.96 6.57
CA GLY A 91 12.96 8.20 5.55
C GLY A 91 13.98 9.26 5.93
N GLU A 92 14.62 9.11 7.10
CA GLU A 92 15.85 9.84 7.43
C GLU A 92 16.97 9.52 6.44
N GLU A 93 17.39 10.49 5.61
CA GLU A 93 18.77 10.56 5.12
C GLU A 93 19.26 12.03 5.11
N ALA A 94 20.00 12.34 6.18
CA ALA A 94 20.98 13.39 6.45
C ALA A 94 21.29 14.48 5.38
N GLY A 95 21.31 15.72 5.86
CA GLY A 95 21.58 16.91 5.07
C GLY A 95 23.02 17.10 4.57
N VAL A 96 23.13 17.98 3.58
CA VAL A 96 24.36 18.72 3.25
C VAL A 96 23.98 20.16 2.94
N GLU A 97 24.19 21.05 3.90
CA GLU A 97 24.33 22.49 3.66
C GLU A 97 25.68 22.72 2.93
N GLY A 98 25.62 23.32 1.75
CA GLY A 98 26.79 23.57 0.90
C GLY A 98 26.83 24.99 0.33
N GLU A 99 27.27 25.91 1.17
CA GLU A 99 28.08 27.12 0.88
C GLU A 99 27.64 28.14 -0.20
N VAL A 100 27.30 29.33 0.30
CA VAL A 100 27.24 30.61 -0.44
C VAL A 100 28.60 31.01 -1.01
N GLY A 101 28.79 30.80 -2.32
CA GLY A 101 29.94 31.30 -3.07
C GLY A 101 29.70 32.70 -3.67
N ALA A 102 30.18 33.74 -2.98
CA ALA A 102 30.28 35.08 -3.53
C ALA A 102 31.31 35.16 -4.67
N GLY A 103 30.91 35.74 -5.80
CA GLY A 103 31.76 36.56 -6.66
C GLY A 103 32.36 35.93 -7.93
N ARG A 104 32.00 36.50 -9.10
CA ARG A 104 32.98 37.06 -10.05
C ARG A 104 32.34 37.95 -11.12
N MET A 105 32.86 39.18 -11.17
CA MET A 105 33.11 40.10 -12.29
C MET A 105 32.12 40.18 -13.46
#